data_AF-Q3E902-F1
#
_entry.id   AF-Q3E902-F1
#
_cell.length_a   1.000
_cell.length_b   1.000
_cell.length_c   1.000
_cell.angle_alpha   90.00
_cell.angle_beta   90.00
_cell.angle_gamma   90.00
#
_symmetry.space_group_name_H-M   'P 1'
#
loop_
_entity.id
_entity.type
_entity.pdbx_description
1 polymer ?
#
loop_
_entity_poly.entity_id
_entity_poly.type
_entity_poly.pdbx_seq_one_letter_code
_entity_poly.pdbx_strand_id
1 'polypeptide(L)'
;MQNEEGQVTELYIPRKCSATNRLITSKDHASVQLNIGHLDANGLYTGQFTTFALCGFVRAQGDADSGVDRLWQKKKVEAKQN
;
A
#
# COMPACT_ATOMS: atom_id res chain seq x y z
N MET A 1 -13.78 13.06 1.72
CA MET A 1 -13.91 14.32 2.48
C MET A 1 -14.75 14.04 3.71
N GLN A 2 -14.35 14.63 4.84
CA GLN A 2 -15.14 14.61 6.07
C GLN A 2 -15.69 16.02 6.30
N ASN A 3 -16.91 16.12 6.83
CA ASN A 3 -17.44 17.39 7.34
C ASN A 3 -16.80 17.72 8.71
N GLU A 4 -17.15 18.86 9.30
CA GLU A 4 -16.65 19.28 10.62
C GLU A 4 -17.03 18.31 11.76
N GLU A 5 -18.10 17.52 11.57
CA GLU A 5 -18.54 16.48 12.51
C GLU A 5 -17.78 15.14 12.34
N GLY A 6 -16.81 15.07 11.42
CA GLY A 6 -16.04 13.87 11.13
C GLY A 6 -16.77 12.82 10.27
N GLN A 7 -17.97 13.14 9.78
CA GLN A 7 -18.75 12.25 8.91
C GLN A 7 -18.20 12.28 7.49
N VAL A 8 -18.04 11.09 6.90
CA VAL A 8 -17.61 10.94 5.51
C VAL A 8 -18.76 11.37 4.60
N THR A 9 -18.59 12.48 3.88
CA THR A 9 -19.59 13.03 2.96
C THR A 9 -19.39 12.57 1.51
N GLU A 10 -18.23 12.00 1.19
CA GLU A 10 -17.94 11.50 -0.15
C GLU A 10 -18.56 10.12 -0.38
N LEU A 11 -19.16 9.94 -1.57
CA LEU A 11 -19.71 8.66 -2.01
C LEU A 11 -18.66 7.55 -2.13
N TYR A 12 -17.39 7.93 -2.36
CA TYR A 12 -16.29 6.99 -2.57
C TYR A 12 -14.99 7.60 -2.10
N ILE A 13 -14.25 6.84 -1.28
CA ILE A 13 -12.90 7.21 -0.85
C ILE A 13 -11.90 6.62 -1.83
N PRO A 14 -11.16 7.44 -2.60
CA PRO A 14 -10.21 6.94 -3.58
C PRO A 14 -9.02 6.25 -2.92
N ARG A 15 -8.56 5.17 -3.56
CA ARG A 15 -7.30 4.51 -3.19
C ARG A 15 -6.12 5.44 -3.44
N LYS A 16 -5.15 5.41 -2.54
CA LYS A 16 -3.90 6.19 -2.64
C LYS A 16 -2.72 5.25 -2.78
N CYS A 17 -1.73 5.69 -3.55
CA CYS A 17 -0.44 5.04 -3.66
C CYS A 17 0.25 5.08 -2.29
N SER A 18 0.59 3.93 -1.74
CA SER A 18 1.30 3.82 -0.46
C SER A 18 2.67 4.50 -0.49
N ALA A 19 3.33 4.55 -1.66
CA ALA A 19 4.67 5.12 -1.79
C ALA A 19 4.69 6.66 -1.87
N THR A 20 3.67 7.28 -2.48
CA THR A 20 3.67 8.72 -2.79
C THR A 20 2.45 9.48 -2.29
N ASN A 21 1.47 8.79 -1.70
CA ASN A 21 0.15 9.32 -1.32
C ASN A 21 -0.66 9.95 -2.47
N ARG A 22 -0.21 9.78 -3.73
CA ARG A 22 -0.96 10.20 -4.91
C ARG A 22 -2.23 9.37 -5.05
N LEU A 23 -3.29 10.00 -5.57
CA LEU A 23 -4.52 9.32 -5.90
C LEU A 23 -4.29 8.31 -7.04
N ILE A 24 -4.81 7.10 -6.87
CA ILE A 24 -4.91 6.11 -7.95
C ILE A 24 -6.24 6.37 -8.66
N THR A 25 -6.17 6.91 -9.88
CA THR A 25 -7.37 7.24 -10.66
C THR A 25 -7.96 6.00 -11.32
N SER A 26 -9.21 6.10 -11.78
CA SER A 26 -9.90 4.99 -12.48
C SER A 26 -9.25 4.60 -13.82
N LYS A 27 -8.43 5.48 -14.40
CA LYS A 27 -7.69 5.25 -15.66
C LYS A 27 -6.23 4.86 -15.44
N ASP A 28 -5.79 4.70 -14.19
CA ASP A 28 -4.47 4.18 -13.88
C ASP A 28 -4.44 2.64 -14.03
N HIS A 29 -4.37 2.19 -15.29
CA HIS A 29 -4.31 0.77 -15.66
C HIS A 29 -2.97 0.11 -15.29
N ALA A 30 -1.96 0.89 -14.91
CA ALA A 30 -0.67 0.40 -14.46
C ALA A 30 -0.59 0.27 -12.93
N SER A 31 -1.64 0.69 -12.19
CA SER A 31 -1.68 0.52 -10.74
C SER A 31 -1.79 -0.95 -10.34
N VAL A 32 -1.14 -1.30 -9.23
CA VAL A 32 -1.20 -2.65 -8.65
C VAL A 32 -1.39 -2.60 -7.14
N GLN A 33 -1.96 -3.66 -6.60
CA GLN A 33 -2.03 -3.91 -5.17
C GLN A 33 -1.27 -5.19 -4.87
N LEU A 34 -0.34 -5.11 -3.94
CA LEU A 34 0.54 -6.20 -3.53
C LEU A 34 0.25 -6.53 -2.07
N ASN A 35 0.14 -7.82 -1.77
CA ASN A 35 0.05 -8.32 -0.40
C ASN A 35 1.38 -8.99 -0.04
N ILE A 36 2.10 -8.43 0.93
CA ILE A 36 3.29 -9.06 1.49
C ILE A 36 2.86 -10.02 2.59
N GLY A 37 3.03 -11.32 2.34
CA GLY A 37 2.70 -12.35 3.32
C GLY A 37 3.67 -12.33 4.50
N HIS A 38 3.12 -12.50 5.69
CA HIS A 38 3.88 -12.59 6.93
C HIS A 38 4.31 -14.03 7.17
N LEU A 39 5.53 -14.20 7.66
CA LEU A 39 6.14 -15.49 7.92
C LEU A 39 6.29 -15.72 9.43
N ASP A 40 6.23 -16.98 9.85
CA ASP A 40 6.65 -17.40 11.17
C ASP A 40 8.17 -17.61 11.25
N ALA A 41 8.67 -18.04 12.41
CA ALA A 41 10.09 -18.30 12.63
C ALA A 41 10.68 -19.42 11.75
N ASN A 42 9.84 -20.28 11.16
CA ASN A 42 10.24 -21.35 10.24
C ASN A 42 10.15 -20.90 8.77
N GLY A 43 9.77 -19.65 8.51
CA GLY A 43 9.55 -19.15 7.16
C GLY A 43 8.21 -19.60 6.54
N LEU A 44 7.26 -20.09 7.34
CA LEU A 44 5.96 -20.52 6.86
C LEU A 44 4.96 -19.36 6.88
N TYR A 45 4.14 -19.26 5.84
CA TYR A 45 3.12 -18.24 5.72
C TYR A 45 2.03 -18.40 6.79
N THR A 46 1.75 -17.33 7.54
CA THR A 46 0.82 -17.34 8.69
C THR A 46 -0.62 -17.02 8.34
N GLY A 47 -0.91 -16.66 7.07
CA GLY A 47 -2.21 -16.15 6.65
C GLY A 47 -2.38 -14.63 6.83
N GLN A 48 -1.47 -13.97 7.56
CA GLN A 48 -1.46 -12.51 7.71
C GLN A 48 -0.66 -11.86 6.59
N PHE A 49 -1.03 -10.64 6.20
CA PHE A 49 -0.33 -9.90 5.16
C PHE A 49 -0.41 -8.39 5.36
N THR A 50 0.55 -7.67 4.79
CA THR A 50 0.51 -6.20 4.66
C THR A 50 0.27 -5.81 3.22
N THR A 51 -0.75 -4.99 2.99
CA THR A 51 -1.14 -4.54 1.66
C THR A 51 -0.47 -3.22 1.31
N PHE A 52 0.12 -3.15 0.11
CA PHE A 52 0.61 -1.93 -0.50
C PHE A 52 -0.05 -1.69 -1.85
N ALA A 53 -0.43 -0.45 -2.12
CA ALA A 53 -0.94 -0.02 -3.41
C ALA A 53 0.09 0.88 -4.10
N LEU A 54 0.42 0.60 -5.35
CA LEU A 54 1.34 1.40 -6.16
C LEU A 54 0.59 1.99 -7.34
N CYS A 55 0.71 3.29 -7.55
CA CYS A 55 0.21 3.93 -8.77
C CYS A 55 1.12 3.64 -9.96
N GLY A 56 0.55 3.68 -11.17
CA GLY A 56 1.25 3.50 -12.42
C GLY A 56 2.40 4.50 -12.62
N PHE A 57 2.28 5.72 -12.09
CA PHE A 57 3.34 6.73 -12.16
C PHE A 57 4.66 6.26 -11.49
N VAL A 58 4.58 5.65 -10.31
CA VAL A 58 5.77 5.12 -9.60
C VAL A 58 6.37 3.95 -10.38
N ARG A 59 5.52 3.10 -10.94
CA ARG A 59 5.96 1.97 -11.78
C ARG A 59 6.61 2.40 -13.09
N ALA A 60 6.09 3.44 -13.73
CA ALA A 60 6.63 3.97 -14.99
C ALA A 60 8.04 4.58 -14.84
N GLN A 61 8.39 5.07 -13.64
CA GLN A 61 9.73 5.59 -13.34
C GLN A 61 10.72 4.52 -12.90
N GLY A 62 10.28 3.27 -12.67
CA GLY A 62 11.12 2.23 -12.08
C GLY A 62 11.30 2.34 -10.56
N ASP A 63 10.59 3.25 -9.88
CA ASP A 63 10.67 3.48 -8.43
C ASP A 63 9.84 2.50 -7.59
N ALA A 64 9.17 1.54 -8.23
CA ALA A 64 8.27 0.61 -7.55
C ALA A 64 9.00 -0.31 -6.58
N ASP A 65 10.16 -0.84 -6.98
CA ASP A 65 10.96 -1.76 -6.17
C ASP A 65 11.50 -1.09 -4.90
N SER A 66 12.27 -0.01 -5.06
CA SER A 66 12.79 0.80 -3.95
C SER A 66 11.67 1.38 -3.07
N GLY A 67 10.53 1.71 -3.68
CA GLY A 67 9.33 2.14 -2.97
C GLY A 67 8.78 1.06 -2.04
N VAL A 68 8.66 -0.18 -2.52
CA VAL A 68 8.19 -1.32 -1.71
C VAL A 68 9.18 -1.66 -0.62
N ASP A 69 10.48 -1.72 -0.90
CA ASP A 69 11.50 -2.00 0.11
C ASP A 69 11.42 -0.97 1.25
N ARG A 70 11.44 0.33 0.93
CA ARG A 70 11.33 1.40 1.94
C ARG A 70 10.03 1.32 2.75
N LEU A 71 8.91 0.98 2.11
CA LEU A 71 7.63 0.81 2.80
C LEU A 71 7.65 -0.41 3.73
N TRP A 72 8.24 -1.51 3.27
CA TRP A 72 8.36 -2.72 4.06
C TRP A 72 9.28 -2.53 5.26
N GLN A 73 10.45 -1.89 5.11
CA GLN A 73 11.33 -1.60 6.25
C GLN A 73 10.61 -0.87 7.39
N LYS A 74 9.71 0.06 7.06
CA LYS A 74 8.88 0.76 8.05
C LYS A 74 7.82 -0.15 8.66
N LYS A 75 7.12 -0.94 7.83
CA LYS A 75 6.04 -1.83 8.29
C LYS A 75 6.53 -3.09 9.00
N LYS A 76 7.75 -3.55 8.71
CA LYS A 76 8.37 -4.74 9.28
C LYS A 76 8.41 -4.68 10.81
N VAL A 77 8.79 -3.53 11.36
CA VAL A 77 8.82 -3.28 12.82
C VAL A 77 7.41 -3.30 13.42
N GLU A 78 6.44 -2.64 12.77
CA GLU A 78 5.05 -2.62 13.22
C GLU A 78 4.40 -4.01 13.17
N ALA A 79 4.69 -4.78 12.13
CA ALA A 79 4.17 -6.13 11.91
C ALA A 79 4.93 -7.21 12.71
N LYS A 80 5.98 -6.83 13.46
CA LYS A 80 6.86 -7.75 14.20
C LYS A 80 7.40 -8.89 13.32
N GLN A 81 7.68 -8.58 12.07
CA GLN A 81 8.28 -9.50 11.11
C GLN A 81 9.79 -9.29 11.20
N ASN A 82 10.57 -10.35 11.42
CA ASN A 82 12.04 -10.27 11.55
C ASN A 82 12.74 -10.87 10.34
#